data_AF-A0A662NWN1-F1
#
_entry.id   AF-A0A662NWN1-F1
#
_cell.length_a   1.000
_cell.length_b   1.000
_cell.length_c   1.000
_cell.angle_alpha   90.00
_cell.angle_beta   90.00
_cell.angle_gamma   90.00
#
_symmetry.space_group_name_H-M   'P 1'
#
loop_
_entity.id
_entity.type
_entity.pdbx_description
1 polymer ?
#
loop_
_entity_poly.entity_id
_entity_poly.type
_entity_poly.pdbx_seq_one_letter_code
_entity_poly.pdbx_strand_id
1 'polypeptide(L)'
;MKITIYDGGETIGGNKIHLEDRRTGLFLDFGMNFRKYSEYFQEYLRERSSRGIHDLLSLDLIPKLRIYRPDLIPSDVNPMEFPEVRVDAVLLSHAHLDHCGNVGLLNGEIPLVASPFTLAILKAIKDTSRSTSGSEIVYFSPREAKEGEGRLLLSSKRYLGRKLIFTDEISEELRLFLLDTPRREIEGLSLESIEETGLEIEAFEVDHSIYGATGYLVRGETSLAYTGDLRMHGKNRKKTK
;
A
#
# COMPACT_ATOMS: atom_id res chain seq x y z
N MET A 1 18.35 -8.98 -10.83
CA MET A 1 16.97 -8.46 -10.71
C MET A 1 15.96 -9.28 -11.53
N LYS A 2 14.91 -9.77 -10.87
CA LYS A 2 13.73 -10.46 -11.41
C LYS A 2 12.51 -9.56 -11.23
N ILE A 3 11.68 -9.46 -12.26
CA ILE A 3 10.46 -8.64 -12.26
C ILE A 3 9.25 -9.58 -12.40
N THR A 4 8.29 -9.46 -11.49
CA THR A 4 7.04 -10.24 -11.53
C THR A 4 5.86 -9.28 -11.50
N ILE A 5 5.01 -9.31 -12.52
CA ILE A 5 3.79 -8.51 -12.58
C ILE A 5 2.65 -9.36 -12.04
N TYR A 6 2.14 -9.03 -10.86
CA TYR A 6 1.02 -9.74 -10.24
C TYR A 6 -0.34 -9.21 -10.68
N ASP A 7 -0.42 -7.92 -11.03
CA ASP A 7 -1.65 -7.26 -11.50
C ASP A 7 -1.31 -5.92 -12.17
N GLY A 8 -2.27 -5.35 -12.92
CA GLY A 8 -2.10 -4.06 -13.61
C GLY A 8 -1.36 -4.13 -14.96
N GLY A 9 -0.87 -5.29 -15.38
CA GLY A 9 -0.16 -5.45 -16.67
C GLY A 9 -1.04 -5.37 -17.92
N GLU A 10 -2.35 -5.63 -17.77
CA GLU A 10 -3.34 -5.66 -18.86
C GLU A 10 -4.54 -4.75 -18.60
N THR A 11 -4.46 -3.90 -17.58
CA THR A 11 -5.54 -3.01 -17.15
C THR A 11 -5.00 -1.64 -16.77
N ILE A 12 -5.82 -0.60 -16.91
CA ILE A 12 -5.50 0.70 -16.33
C ILE A 12 -5.71 0.58 -14.82
N GLY A 13 -4.63 0.71 -14.06
CA GLY A 13 -4.65 0.64 -12.61
C GLY A 13 -4.66 -0.78 -12.04
N GLY A 14 -4.49 -0.87 -10.71
CA GLY A 14 -4.34 -2.12 -9.98
C GLY A 14 -2.88 -2.61 -9.89
N ASN A 15 -1.93 -1.71 -10.14
CA ASN A 15 -0.51 -2.00 -10.25
C ASN A 15 0.02 -2.76 -9.03
N LYS A 16 0.64 -3.91 -9.29
CA LYS A 16 1.33 -4.76 -8.30
C LYS A 16 2.54 -5.39 -8.98
N ILE A 17 3.65 -4.66 -9.01
CA ILE A 17 4.88 -5.11 -9.67
C ILE A 17 5.90 -5.42 -8.59
N HIS A 18 6.34 -6.68 -8.52
CA HIS A 18 7.35 -7.12 -7.57
C HIS A 18 8.72 -7.15 -8.24
N LEU A 19 9.69 -6.51 -7.60
CA LEU A 19 11.09 -6.52 -7.96
C LEU A 19 11.83 -7.36 -6.93
N GLU A 20 12.61 -8.33 -7.40
CA GLU A 20 13.44 -9.16 -6.53
C GLU A 20 14.88 -9.13 -7.03
N ASP A 21 15.80 -8.71 -6.17
CA ASP A 21 17.23 -8.87 -6.34
C ASP A 21 17.81 -9.69 -5.18
N ARG A 22 19.09 -10.09 -5.25
CA ARG A 22 19.69 -11.02 -4.27
C ARG A 22 19.52 -10.59 -2.80
N ARG A 23 19.39 -9.29 -2.54
CA ARG A 23 19.33 -8.71 -1.20
C ARG A 23 18.08 -7.88 -0.92
N THR A 24 17.21 -7.68 -1.90
CA THR A 24 16.07 -6.76 -1.78
C THR A 24 14.87 -7.28 -2.54
N GLY A 25 13.69 -7.16 -1.94
CA GLY A 25 12.39 -7.43 -2.54
C GLY A 25 11.51 -6.21 -2.36
N LEU A 26 11.01 -5.63 -3.44
CA LEU A 26 10.25 -4.39 -3.42
C LEU A 26 8.95 -4.58 -4.20
N PHE A 27 7.86 -4.00 -3.70
CA PHE A 27 6.68 -3.79 -4.54
C PHE A 27 6.66 -2.34 -5.04
N LEU A 28 6.46 -2.18 -6.34
CA LEU A 28 6.09 -0.91 -6.96
C LEU A 28 4.56 -0.86 -7.02
N ASP A 29 4.00 0.01 -6.19
CA ASP A 29 2.56 0.11 -5.93
C ASP A 29 1.93 -1.19 -5.41
N PHE A 30 0.74 -1.06 -4.84
CA PHE A 30 -0.11 -2.20 -4.48
C PHE A 30 -1.58 -1.79 -4.52
N GLY A 31 -2.07 -1.54 -5.73
CA GLY A 31 -3.34 -0.88 -5.98
C GLY A 31 -4.56 -1.79 -6.14
N MET A 32 -5.75 -1.19 -6.19
CA MET A 32 -7.00 -1.87 -6.54
C MET A 32 -7.20 -1.91 -8.04
N ASN A 33 -7.42 -3.09 -8.60
CA ASN A 33 -7.77 -3.23 -10.02
C ASN A 33 -9.27 -2.95 -10.18
N PHE A 34 -9.65 -1.69 -10.39
CA PHE A 34 -11.05 -1.29 -10.47
C PHE A 34 -11.85 -2.06 -11.50
N ARG A 35 -11.23 -2.47 -12.62
CA ARG A 35 -11.89 -3.31 -13.62
C ARG A 35 -12.35 -4.64 -13.00
N LYS A 36 -11.43 -5.39 -12.38
CA LYS A 36 -11.74 -6.66 -11.70
C LYS A 36 -12.71 -6.49 -10.54
N TYR A 37 -12.50 -5.46 -9.69
CA TYR A 37 -13.39 -5.20 -8.57
C TYR A 37 -14.81 -4.92 -9.05
N SER A 38 -14.97 -4.20 -10.16
CA SER A 38 -16.27 -3.88 -10.72
C SER A 38 -17.02 -5.10 -11.29
N GLU A 39 -16.37 -6.24 -11.53
CA GLU A 39 -17.08 -7.46 -11.95
C GLU A 39 -17.89 -8.08 -10.80
N TYR A 40 -17.52 -7.81 -9.54
CA TYR A 40 -18.12 -8.41 -8.35
C TYR A 40 -18.74 -7.39 -7.40
N PHE A 41 -18.17 -6.20 -7.30
CA PHE A 41 -18.58 -5.16 -6.36
C PHE A 41 -19.00 -3.91 -7.14
N GLN A 42 -20.27 -3.90 -7.54
CA GLN A 42 -20.91 -2.73 -8.15
C GLN A 42 -22.18 -2.35 -7.39
N GLU A 43 -22.45 -1.05 -7.39
CA GLU A 43 -23.64 -0.42 -6.81
C GLU A 43 -23.88 -0.77 -5.33
N TYR A 44 -24.77 -1.73 -5.07
CA TYR A 44 -25.19 -2.12 -3.73
C TYR A 44 -24.41 -3.31 -3.17
N LEU A 45 -23.68 -4.05 -4.02
CA LEU A 45 -22.88 -5.19 -3.60
C LEU A 45 -21.51 -4.72 -3.11
N ARG A 46 -21.18 -5.05 -1.85
CA ARG A 46 -19.96 -4.60 -1.18
C ARG A 46 -19.15 -5.79 -0.69
N GLU A 47 -17.85 -5.56 -0.55
CA GLU A 47 -16.95 -6.49 0.14
C GLU A 47 -17.49 -6.88 1.52
N ARG A 48 -17.42 -8.17 1.84
CA ARG A 48 -17.72 -8.67 3.18
C ARG A 48 -16.49 -8.43 4.05
N SER A 49 -16.35 -7.23 4.58
CA SER A 49 -15.18 -6.83 5.40
C SER A 49 -14.92 -7.76 6.59
N SER A 50 -15.95 -8.44 7.12
CA SER A 50 -15.81 -9.45 8.17
C SER A 50 -15.16 -10.76 7.70
N ARG A 51 -14.94 -10.97 6.40
CA ARG A 51 -14.28 -12.16 5.84
C ARG A 51 -12.78 -11.93 5.58
N GLY A 52 -12.23 -10.78 5.97
CA GLY A 52 -10.82 -10.47 5.74
C GLY A 52 -10.45 -10.58 4.26
N ILE A 53 -9.36 -11.30 3.96
CA ILE A 53 -8.88 -11.50 2.58
C ILE A 53 -9.51 -12.69 1.85
N HIS A 54 -10.38 -13.48 2.48
CA HIS A 54 -10.93 -14.70 1.87
C HIS A 54 -11.56 -14.45 0.50
N ASP A 55 -12.47 -13.46 0.41
CA ASP A 55 -13.18 -13.17 -0.82
C ASP A 55 -12.25 -12.59 -1.89
N LEU A 56 -11.30 -11.75 -1.49
CA LEU A 56 -10.32 -11.16 -2.39
C LEU A 56 -9.42 -12.23 -3.03
N LEU A 57 -9.01 -13.24 -2.26
CA LEU A 57 -8.24 -14.39 -2.76
C LEU A 57 -9.10 -15.33 -3.62
N SER A 58 -10.35 -15.56 -3.23
CA SER A 58 -11.28 -16.45 -3.95
C SER A 58 -11.69 -15.90 -5.30
N LEU A 59 -11.74 -14.58 -5.43
CA LEU A 59 -12.12 -13.84 -6.64
C LEU A 59 -10.90 -13.36 -7.45
N ASP A 60 -9.68 -13.77 -7.07
CA ASP A 60 -8.42 -13.37 -7.71
C ASP A 60 -8.26 -11.83 -7.86
N LEU A 61 -8.79 -11.07 -6.89
CA LEU A 61 -8.67 -9.62 -6.78
C LEU A 61 -7.33 -9.17 -6.20
N ILE A 62 -6.69 -10.06 -5.46
CA ILE A 62 -5.32 -9.91 -4.93
C ILE A 62 -4.52 -11.19 -5.20
N PRO A 63 -3.19 -11.09 -5.40
CA PRO A 63 -2.37 -12.27 -5.67
C PRO A 63 -2.33 -13.24 -4.47
N LYS A 64 -2.27 -14.54 -4.75
CA LYS A 64 -2.15 -15.57 -3.71
C LYS A 64 -0.70 -15.63 -3.20
N LEU A 65 -0.36 -14.77 -2.23
CA LEU A 65 0.99 -14.62 -1.65
C LEU A 65 0.95 -14.58 -0.11
N ARG A 66 2.03 -15.04 0.54
CA ARG A 66 2.23 -14.93 2.00
C ARG A 66 2.80 -13.57 2.43
N ILE A 67 2.13 -12.48 2.06
CA ILE A 67 2.56 -11.10 2.35
C ILE A 67 1.49 -10.26 3.06
N TYR A 68 0.34 -10.86 3.36
CA TYR A 68 -0.80 -10.18 3.96
C TYR A 68 -0.75 -10.19 5.48
N ARG A 69 -1.48 -9.25 6.08
CA ARG A 69 -1.72 -9.18 7.52
C ARG A 69 -2.25 -10.50 8.07
N PRO A 70 -1.58 -11.10 9.07
CA PRO A 70 -2.08 -12.32 9.72
C PRO A 70 -3.49 -12.15 10.29
N ASP A 71 -3.81 -10.95 10.79
CA ASP A 71 -5.11 -10.64 11.38
C ASP A 71 -6.26 -10.59 10.36
N LEU A 72 -5.97 -10.54 9.05
CA LEU A 72 -6.97 -10.59 7.99
C LEU A 72 -7.23 -12.02 7.46
N ILE A 73 -6.57 -13.04 8.01
CA ILE A 73 -6.68 -14.43 7.56
C ILE A 73 -7.76 -15.14 8.39
N PRO A 74 -8.95 -15.43 7.85
CA PRO A 74 -9.96 -16.20 8.56
C PRO A 74 -9.57 -17.69 8.65
N SER A 75 -10.22 -18.43 9.55
CA SER A 75 -9.87 -19.83 9.85
C SER A 75 -9.98 -20.81 8.67
N ASP A 76 -10.68 -20.43 7.60
CA ASP A 76 -10.87 -21.22 6.38
C ASP A 76 -9.97 -20.80 5.20
N VAL A 77 -8.96 -19.97 5.46
CA VAL A 77 -7.88 -19.66 4.51
C VAL A 77 -6.58 -20.24 5.05
N ASN A 78 -5.93 -21.10 4.27
CA ASN A 78 -4.62 -21.65 4.59
C ASN A 78 -3.51 -20.87 3.87
N PRO A 79 -2.82 -19.91 4.52
CA PRO A 79 -1.79 -19.12 3.87
C PRO A 79 -0.58 -19.97 3.44
N MET A 80 -0.35 -21.15 4.04
CA MET A 80 0.79 -22.01 3.71
C MET A 80 0.73 -22.61 2.31
N GLU A 81 -0.42 -22.55 1.66
CA GLU A 81 -0.59 -22.94 0.25
C GLU A 81 -0.05 -21.89 -0.74
N PHE A 82 0.25 -20.69 -0.26
CA PHE A 82 0.69 -19.59 -1.10
C PHE A 82 2.22 -19.42 -1.07
N PRO A 83 2.85 -19.05 -2.20
CA PRO A 83 4.26 -18.73 -2.22
C PRO A 83 4.58 -17.55 -1.31
N GLU A 84 5.76 -17.63 -0.70
CA GLU A 84 6.36 -16.49 -0.01
C GLU A 84 7.32 -15.79 -0.96
N VAL A 85 7.30 -14.46 -0.89
CA VAL A 85 8.21 -13.59 -1.61
C VAL A 85 8.78 -12.59 -0.64
N ARG A 86 10.03 -12.21 -0.86
CA ARG A 86 10.67 -11.20 -0.02
C ARG A 86 10.05 -9.83 -0.32
N VAL A 87 9.65 -9.11 0.73
CA VAL A 87 9.16 -7.73 0.62
C VAL A 87 9.76 -6.89 1.73
N ASP A 88 10.82 -6.15 1.41
CA ASP A 88 11.50 -5.22 2.31
C ASP A 88 10.82 -3.85 2.36
N ALA A 89 10.07 -3.45 1.32
CA ALA A 89 9.24 -2.23 1.30
C ALA A 89 8.24 -2.21 0.13
N VAL A 90 7.25 -1.32 0.22
CA VAL A 90 6.41 -0.91 -0.91
C VAL A 90 6.72 0.53 -1.28
N LEU A 91 7.08 0.79 -2.55
CA LEU A 91 7.23 2.12 -3.10
C LEU A 91 5.91 2.55 -3.72
N LEU A 92 5.26 3.56 -3.15
CA LEU A 92 4.06 4.16 -3.73
C LEU A 92 4.41 5.32 -4.63
N SER A 93 3.95 5.25 -5.87
CA SER A 93 4.08 6.36 -6.81
C SER A 93 3.21 7.55 -6.41
N HIS A 94 1.95 7.31 -5.98
CA HIS A 94 1.02 8.35 -5.55
C HIS A 94 -0.21 7.78 -4.83
N ALA A 95 -1.10 8.67 -4.35
CA ALA A 95 -2.24 8.33 -3.49
C ALA A 95 -3.54 7.95 -4.23
N HIS A 96 -3.53 7.65 -5.53
CA HIS A 96 -4.73 7.08 -6.17
C HIS A 96 -4.92 5.61 -5.76
N LEU A 97 -6.18 5.21 -5.59
CA LEU A 97 -6.53 3.88 -5.06
C LEU A 97 -6.12 2.72 -5.97
N ASP A 98 -5.98 2.95 -7.25
CA ASP A 98 -5.45 1.99 -8.21
C ASP A 98 -3.93 1.81 -8.14
N HIS A 99 -3.26 2.58 -7.26
CA HIS A 99 -1.85 2.44 -6.90
C HIS A 99 -1.67 2.05 -5.42
N CYS A 100 -2.54 2.51 -4.51
CA CYS A 100 -2.35 2.29 -3.06
C CYS A 100 -3.45 1.46 -2.37
N GLY A 101 -4.58 1.24 -3.03
CA GLY A 101 -5.82 0.81 -2.38
C GLY A 101 -5.81 -0.62 -1.82
N ASN A 102 -4.80 -1.44 -2.10
CA ASN A 102 -4.64 -2.75 -1.48
C ASN A 102 -3.47 -2.81 -0.48
N VAL A 103 -2.72 -1.72 -0.28
CA VAL A 103 -1.59 -1.67 0.67
C VAL A 103 -2.05 -1.98 2.10
N GLY A 104 -3.27 -1.58 2.48
CA GLY A 104 -3.84 -1.84 3.81
C GLY A 104 -4.04 -3.33 4.13
N LEU A 105 -3.94 -4.21 3.13
CA LEU A 105 -4.00 -5.67 3.30
C LEU A 105 -2.63 -6.28 3.63
N LEU A 106 -1.54 -5.62 3.23
CA LEU A 106 -0.17 -6.11 3.41
C LEU A 106 0.23 -6.12 4.87
N ASN A 107 1.03 -7.11 5.27
CA ASN A 107 1.57 -7.26 6.62
C ASN A 107 2.07 -5.89 7.12
N GLY A 108 1.61 -5.47 8.31
CA GLY A 108 1.86 -4.15 8.89
C GLY A 108 3.34 -3.83 9.12
N GLU A 109 4.20 -4.84 9.19
CA GLU A 109 5.64 -4.65 9.34
C GLU A 109 6.35 -4.21 8.05
N ILE A 110 5.75 -4.42 6.87
CA ILE A 110 6.34 -4.01 5.59
C ILE A 110 6.39 -2.47 5.52
N PRO A 111 7.54 -1.80 5.43
CA PRO A 111 7.59 -0.35 5.34
C PRO A 111 6.91 0.22 4.07
N LEU A 112 6.38 1.44 4.17
CA LEU A 112 5.79 2.17 3.05
C LEU A 112 6.66 3.36 2.67
N VAL A 113 7.25 3.33 1.49
CA VAL A 113 8.04 4.42 0.91
C VAL A 113 7.14 5.29 0.04
N ALA A 114 7.07 6.59 0.32
CA ALA A 114 6.31 7.53 -0.49
C ALA A 114 6.77 8.98 -0.28
N SER A 115 6.37 9.88 -1.17
CA SER A 115 6.60 11.31 -0.97
C SER A 115 5.84 11.86 0.23
N PRO A 116 6.36 12.92 0.88
CA PRO A 116 5.68 13.61 1.98
C PRO A 116 4.22 13.97 1.68
N PHE A 117 3.94 14.46 0.47
CA PHE A 117 2.59 14.80 0.02
C PHE A 117 1.70 13.57 -0.14
N THR A 118 2.20 12.48 -0.70
CA THR A 118 1.44 11.22 -0.78
C THR A 118 1.09 10.71 0.61
N LEU A 119 2.04 10.68 1.55
CA LEU A 119 1.77 10.29 2.94
C LEU A 119 0.73 11.20 3.61
N ALA A 120 0.83 12.51 3.42
CA ALA A 120 -0.14 13.48 3.95
C ALA A 120 -1.57 13.20 3.45
N ILE A 121 -1.71 12.94 2.14
CA ILE A 121 -3.02 12.64 1.52
C ILE A 121 -3.57 11.32 2.06
N LEU A 122 -2.75 10.27 2.12
CA LEU A 122 -3.16 8.96 2.64
C LEU A 122 -3.62 9.05 4.10
N LYS A 123 -2.88 9.81 4.92
CA LYS A 123 -3.24 10.07 6.32
C LYS A 123 -4.56 10.84 6.43
N ALA A 124 -4.74 11.90 5.64
CA ALA A 124 -5.96 12.69 5.62
C ALA A 124 -7.18 11.87 5.18
N ILE A 125 -7.03 11.04 4.15
CA ILE A 125 -8.08 10.10 3.71
C ILE A 125 -8.45 9.18 4.87
N LYS A 126 -7.46 8.58 5.55
CA LYS A 126 -7.71 7.65 6.66
C LYS A 126 -8.42 8.31 7.85
N ASP A 127 -8.05 9.53 8.22
CA ASP A 127 -8.66 10.24 9.35
C ASP A 127 -10.09 10.71 9.08
N THR A 128 -10.39 11.06 7.82
CA THR A 128 -11.68 11.63 7.42
C THR A 128 -12.68 10.58 6.94
N SER A 129 -12.22 9.38 6.57
CA SER A 129 -13.08 8.30 6.09
C SER A 129 -13.49 7.31 7.19
N ARG A 130 -14.50 6.50 6.88
CA ARG A 130 -14.76 5.25 7.62
C ARG A 130 -13.69 4.24 7.24
N SER A 131 -13.24 3.43 8.19
CA SER A 131 -12.23 2.39 7.92
C SER A 131 -12.77 1.38 6.90
N THR A 132 -12.24 1.44 5.69
CA THR A 132 -12.42 0.45 4.62
C THR A 132 -11.04 -0.12 4.28
N SER A 133 -11.00 -1.28 3.62
CA SER A 133 -9.74 -1.94 3.23
C SER A 133 -8.79 -0.99 2.49
N GLY A 134 -9.34 -0.12 1.63
CA GLY A 134 -8.57 0.86 0.85
C GLY A 134 -8.12 2.12 1.57
N SER A 135 -8.55 2.38 2.81
CA SER A 135 -8.07 3.53 3.59
C SER A 135 -7.09 3.15 4.70
N GLU A 136 -6.98 1.88 5.07
CA GLU A 136 -6.14 1.34 6.15
C GLU A 136 -4.64 1.23 5.80
N ILE A 137 -4.09 2.26 5.16
CA ILE A 137 -2.73 2.26 4.60
C ILE A 137 -1.68 2.72 5.62
N VAL A 138 -1.84 3.94 6.17
CA VAL A 138 -0.90 4.53 7.15
C VAL A 138 -1.02 3.87 8.51
N TYR A 139 -2.26 3.68 8.96
CA TYR A 139 -2.59 2.93 10.15
C TYR A 139 -3.91 2.18 9.93
N PHE A 140 -4.07 1.09 10.66
CA PHE A 140 -5.18 0.17 10.49
C PHE A 140 -5.73 -0.30 11.83
N SER A 141 -6.97 -0.81 11.81
CA SER A 141 -7.49 -1.53 12.97
C SER A 141 -7.30 -3.03 12.80
N PRO A 142 -6.55 -3.69 13.70
CA PRO A 142 -6.42 -5.13 13.68
C PRO A 142 -7.77 -5.82 13.78
N ARG A 143 -7.87 -7.01 13.20
CA ARG A 143 -9.05 -7.85 13.30
C ARG A 143 -8.81 -9.04 14.21
N GLU A 144 -9.85 -9.44 14.91
CA GLU A 144 -9.85 -10.58 15.81
C GLU A 144 -10.94 -11.55 15.38
N ALA A 145 -10.63 -12.84 15.44
CA ALA A 145 -11.60 -13.89 15.16
C ALA A 145 -12.77 -13.80 16.15
N LYS A 146 -14.00 -13.86 15.63
CA LYS A 146 -15.19 -13.92 16.47
C LYS A 146 -15.20 -15.25 17.22
N GLU A 147 -15.45 -15.19 18.53
CA GLU A 147 -15.58 -16.38 19.37
C GLU A 147 -16.62 -17.35 18.81
N GLY A 148 -16.25 -18.63 18.68
CA GLY A 148 -17.09 -19.68 18.11
C GLY A 148 -17.31 -19.62 16.59
N GLU A 149 -16.81 -18.59 15.89
CA GLU A 149 -16.95 -18.44 14.45
C GLU A 149 -15.71 -17.77 13.83
N GLY A 150 -14.61 -18.53 13.75
CA GLY A 150 -13.29 -18.06 13.29
C GLY A 150 -13.21 -17.60 11.83
N ARG A 151 -14.29 -17.80 11.06
CA ARG A 151 -14.45 -17.27 9.70
C ARG A 151 -14.76 -15.78 9.68
N LEU A 152 -15.24 -15.25 10.79
CA LEU A 152 -15.61 -13.84 10.93
C LEU A 152 -14.55 -13.10 11.73
N LEU A 153 -14.09 -11.98 11.17
CA LEU A 153 -13.06 -11.12 11.73
C LEU A 153 -13.68 -9.77 12.09
N LEU A 154 -13.52 -9.36 13.34
CA LEU A 154 -14.10 -8.14 13.91
C LEU A 154 -13.00 -7.14 14.25
N SER A 155 -13.26 -5.84 14.08
CA SER A 155 -12.29 -4.80 14.45
C SER A 155 -12.06 -4.78 15.97
N SER A 156 -10.79 -4.81 16.38
CA SER A 156 -10.38 -4.64 17.78
C SER A 156 -10.54 -3.20 18.28
N LYS A 157 -10.84 -2.25 17.39
CA LYS A 157 -10.95 -0.80 17.65
C LYS A 157 -9.64 -0.15 18.12
N ARG A 158 -8.52 -0.87 18.13
CA ARG A 158 -7.17 -0.31 18.30
C ARG A 158 -6.62 0.18 16.97
N TYR A 159 -5.63 1.05 17.00
CA TYR A 159 -4.91 1.50 15.80
C TYR A 159 -3.45 1.10 15.88
N LEU A 160 -3.00 0.33 14.89
CA LEU A 160 -1.59 0.03 14.67
C LEU A 160 -1.10 0.80 13.45
N GLY A 161 0.06 1.43 13.60
CA GLY A 161 0.76 2.13 12.53
C GLY A 161 1.76 1.23 11.80
N ARG A 162 2.11 1.64 10.59
CA ARG A 162 3.21 1.08 9.79
C ARG A 162 4.44 1.99 9.87
N LYS A 163 5.63 1.44 9.62
CA LYS A 163 6.82 2.25 9.33
C LYS A 163 6.63 3.02 8.01
N LEU A 164 6.62 4.35 8.06
CA LEU A 164 6.59 5.20 6.89
C LEU A 164 7.99 5.72 6.58
N ILE A 165 8.39 5.59 5.32
CA ILE A 165 9.66 6.08 4.81
C ILE A 165 9.35 7.23 3.85
N PHE A 166 9.83 8.43 4.16
CA PHE A 166 9.64 9.59 3.31
C PHE A 166 10.79 9.74 2.32
N THR A 167 10.46 10.10 1.08
CA THR A 167 11.44 10.22 -0.01
C THR A 167 12.09 11.61 -0.11
N ASP A 168 11.66 12.56 0.72
CA ASP A 168 12.09 13.95 0.71
C ASP A 168 11.84 14.55 2.09
N GLU A 169 12.45 15.70 2.40
CA GLU A 169 12.36 16.37 3.69
C GLU A 169 10.90 16.59 4.13
N ILE A 170 10.62 16.32 5.40
CA ILE A 170 9.32 16.59 6.02
C ILE A 170 9.44 17.75 7.01
N SER A 171 8.46 18.65 7.01
CA SER A 171 8.37 19.68 8.04
C SER A 171 7.93 19.07 9.38
N GLU A 172 8.21 19.77 10.49
CA GLU A 172 7.79 19.31 11.81
C GLU A 172 6.26 19.24 11.93
N GLU A 173 5.53 20.16 11.29
CA GLU A 173 4.06 20.14 11.28
C GLU A 173 3.53 18.89 10.58
N LEU A 174 4.14 18.49 9.46
CA LEU A 174 3.77 17.26 8.78
C LEU A 174 4.13 16.03 9.62
N ARG A 175 5.29 16.03 10.27
CA ARG A 175 5.72 14.97 11.19
C ARG A 175 4.68 14.75 12.30
N LEU A 176 4.27 15.82 12.98
CA LEU A 176 3.26 15.80 14.02
C LEU A 176 1.89 15.35 13.49
N PHE A 177 1.48 15.83 12.32
CA PHE A 177 0.23 15.43 11.67
C PHE A 177 0.18 13.93 11.34
N LEU A 178 1.31 13.35 10.88
CA LEU A 178 1.38 11.93 10.56
C LEU A 178 1.28 11.05 11.81
N LEU A 179 1.87 11.49 12.93
CA LEU A 179 1.93 10.74 14.19
C LEU A 179 0.67 10.82 15.04
N ASP A 180 -0.16 11.84 14.85
CA ASP A 180 -1.38 12.05 15.63
C ASP A 180 -2.65 11.66 14.87
N THR A 181 -3.77 11.44 15.55
CA THR A 181 -5.10 11.33 14.93
C THR A 181 -6.18 11.80 15.91
N PRO A 182 -7.26 12.45 15.43
CA PRO A 182 -8.29 13.00 16.30
C PRO A 182 -9.15 11.96 17.05
N ARG A 183 -8.90 10.66 16.83
CA ARG A 183 -9.77 9.58 17.32
C ARG A 183 -9.16 8.80 18.50
N ARG A 184 -7.95 8.25 18.33
CA ARG A 184 -7.27 7.34 19.27
C ARG A 184 -5.77 7.31 19.00
N GLU A 185 -4.95 7.04 19.99
CA GLU A 185 -3.51 6.82 19.80
C GLU A 185 -3.21 5.73 18.75
N ILE A 186 -2.14 5.93 17.98
CA ILE A 186 -1.64 4.99 16.97
C ILE A 186 -0.40 4.28 17.55
N GLU A 187 -0.52 3.01 17.86
CA GLU A 187 0.58 2.21 18.41
C GLU A 187 1.53 1.80 17.28
N GLY A 188 2.84 1.97 17.46
CA GLY A 188 3.87 1.44 16.55
C GLY A 188 4.08 2.19 15.24
N LEU A 189 3.43 3.35 15.02
CA LEU A 189 3.75 4.21 13.87
C LEU A 189 5.16 4.80 14.05
N SER A 190 5.99 4.72 13.01
CA SER A 190 7.32 5.33 13.00
C SER A 190 7.62 5.96 11.66
N LEU A 191 8.46 6.99 11.67
CA LEU A 191 8.90 7.73 10.49
C LEU A 191 10.41 7.58 10.34
N GLU A 192 10.88 7.37 9.12
CA GLU A 192 12.29 7.24 8.77
C GLU A 192 12.57 7.90 7.42
N SER A 193 13.77 8.47 7.24
CA SER A 193 14.18 9.03 5.94
C SER A 193 14.64 7.93 5.00
N ILE A 194 14.42 8.06 3.69
CA ILE A 194 14.88 7.04 2.74
C ILE A 194 16.39 6.81 2.78
N GLU A 195 17.17 7.85 3.10
CA GLU A 195 18.63 7.81 3.26
C GLU A 195 19.07 6.95 4.45
N GLU A 196 18.20 6.75 5.45
CA GLU A 196 18.47 5.96 6.66
C GLU A 196 18.18 4.46 6.45
N THR A 197 17.49 4.10 5.36
CA THR A 197 17.04 2.72 5.09
C THR A 197 18.12 1.81 4.53
N GLY A 198 19.16 2.38 3.92
CA GLY A 198 20.14 1.65 3.11
C GLY A 198 19.60 1.11 1.78
N LEU A 199 18.37 1.45 1.39
CA LEU A 199 17.82 1.11 0.08
C LEU A 199 18.43 2.00 -0.99
N GLU A 200 18.91 1.42 -2.09
CA GLU A 200 19.44 2.18 -3.22
C GLU A 200 18.31 2.66 -4.14
N ILE A 201 17.50 3.61 -3.66
CA ILE A 201 16.34 4.16 -4.37
C ILE A 201 16.49 5.67 -4.48
N GLU A 202 16.34 6.20 -5.69
CA GLU A 202 16.17 7.63 -5.91
C GLU A 202 14.72 7.94 -6.30
N ALA A 203 14.16 8.99 -5.73
CA ALA A 203 12.80 9.45 -5.98
C ALA A 203 12.81 10.74 -6.81
N PHE A 204 11.92 10.81 -7.81
CA PHE A 204 11.78 11.95 -8.70
C PHE A 204 10.32 12.42 -8.69
N GLU A 205 10.08 13.65 -8.26
CA GLU A 205 8.75 14.25 -8.37
C GLU A 205 8.35 14.34 -9.85
N VAL A 206 7.13 13.90 -10.18
CA VAL A 206 6.55 13.98 -11.52
C VAL A 206 5.22 14.72 -11.50
N ASP A 207 4.86 15.34 -12.63
CA ASP A 207 3.54 15.94 -12.80
C ASP A 207 2.48 14.86 -12.97
N HIS A 208 1.42 14.93 -12.17
CA HIS A 208 0.22 14.11 -12.34
C HIS A 208 -1.02 14.88 -11.83
N SER A 209 -2.20 14.26 -11.84
CA SER A 209 -3.44 14.89 -11.37
C SER A 209 -3.55 15.03 -9.85
N ILE A 210 -2.64 14.43 -9.10
CA ILE A 210 -2.55 14.51 -7.63
C ILE A 210 -1.17 15.01 -7.20
N TYR A 211 -1.11 15.71 -6.07
CA TYR A 211 0.17 16.12 -5.48
C TYR A 211 0.96 14.93 -4.96
N GLY A 212 2.29 15.03 -5.00
CA GLY A 212 3.18 14.00 -4.48
C GLY A 212 3.39 12.80 -5.40
N ALA A 213 3.04 12.90 -6.68
CA ALA A 213 3.35 11.87 -7.66
C ALA A 213 4.86 11.75 -7.86
N THR A 214 5.34 10.51 -7.84
CA THR A 214 6.76 10.19 -7.78
C THR A 214 7.09 9.02 -8.68
N GLY A 215 8.11 9.19 -9.52
CA GLY A 215 8.82 8.12 -10.19
C GLY A 215 10.04 7.69 -9.36
N TYR A 216 10.47 6.45 -9.54
CA TYR A 216 11.58 5.86 -8.79
C TYR A 216 12.66 5.32 -9.73
N LEU A 217 13.91 5.51 -9.37
CA LEU A 217 15.04 4.76 -9.92
C LEU A 217 15.55 3.82 -8.82
N VAL A 218 15.31 2.53 -9.02
CA VAL A 218 15.80 1.47 -8.13
C VAL A 218 17.14 0.97 -8.67
N ARG A 219 18.20 1.06 -7.86
CA ARG A 219 19.53 0.57 -8.22
C ARG A 219 19.77 -0.83 -7.65
N GLY A 220 20.61 -1.58 -8.33
CA GLY A 220 20.98 -2.97 -8.06
C GLY A 220 21.95 -3.45 -9.13
N GLU A 221 22.08 -4.76 -9.34
CA GLU A 221 22.88 -5.29 -10.47
C GLU A 221 22.39 -4.78 -11.82
N THR A 222 21.10 -4.44 -11.92
CA THR A 222 20.49 -3.73 -13.03
C THR A 222 19.63 -2.63 -12.45
N SER A 223 19.76 -1.41 -12.97
CA SER A 223 18.91 -0.30 -12.55
C SER A 223 17.56 -0.37 -13.27
N LEU A 224 16.48 -0.11 -12.53
CA LEU A 224 15.12 -0.05 -13.04
C LEU A 224 14.51 1.31 -12.75
N ALA A 225 13.99 1.97 -13.78
CA ALA A 225 13.18 3.16 -13.63
C ALA A 225 11.69 2.77 -13.65
N TYR A 226 10.95 3.18 -12.64
CA TYR A 226 9.50 3.09 -12.57
C TYR A 226 8.92 4.50 -12.58
N THR A 227 8.19 4.85 -13.63
CA THR A 227 7.69 6.22 -13.81
C THR A 227 6.54 6.57 -12.86
N GLY A 228 5.85 5.56 -12.33
CA GLY A 228 4.48 5.73 -11.84
C GLY A 228 3.58 6.29 -12.95
N ASP A 229 2.51 6.96 -12.54
CA ASP A 229 1.69 7.73 -13.45
C ASP A 229 2.21 9.16 -13.55
N LEU A 230 2.40 9.62 -14.78
CA LEU A 230 2.87 10.96 -15.07
C LEU A 230 2.12 11.59 -16.23
N ARG A 231 2.21 12.90 -16.32
CA ARG A 231 1.79 13.72 -17.46
C ARG A 231 2.82 14.84 -17.66
N MET A 232 2.65 15.61 -18.73
CA MET A 232 3.56 16.72 -19.08
C MET A 232 2.82 18.03 -19.40
N HIS A 233 1.57 18.15 -18.97
CA HIS A 233 0.69 19.26 -19.32
C HIS A 233 0.00 19.92 -18.11
N GLY A 234 0.28 19.45 -16.89
CA GLY A 234 -0.24 20.02 -15.65
C GLY A 234 0.64 21.15 -15.09
N LYS A 235 0.35 21.53 -13.85
CA LYS A 235 1.05 22.61 -13.13
C LYS A 235 2.53 22.27 -12.89
N ASN A 236 2.82 20.99 -12.64
CA ASN A 236 4.16 20.52 -12.30
C ASN A 236 4.94 20.03 -13.52
N ARG A 237 4.49 20.27 -14.76
CA ARG A 237 5.08 19.72 -16.00
C ARG A 237 6.61 19.86 -16.15
N LYS A 238 7.23 20.83 -15.48
CA LYS A 238 8.69 21.03 -15.48
C LYS A 238 9.44 20.01 -14.63
N LYS A 239 8.76 19.34 -13.70
CA LYS A 239 9.31 18.28 -12.85
C LYS A 239 9.47 16.96 -13.61
N THR A 240 8.59 16.69 -14.58
CA THR A 240 8.64 15.50 -15.44
C THR A 240 9.63 15.60 -16.60
N LYS A 241 10.04 16.82 -16.98
CA LYS A 241 10.90 17.09 -18.15
C LYS A 241 12.36 17.16 -17.74
#